data_AF-A0A536XNC0-F1
#
_entry.id   AF-A0A536XNC0-F1
#
_cell.length_a   1.000
_cell.length_b   1.000
_cell.length_c   1.000
_cell.angle_alpha   90.00
_cell.angle_beta   90.00
_cell.angle_gamma   90.00
#
_symmetry.space_group_name_H-M   'P 1'
#
loop_
_entity.id
_entity.type
_entity.pdbx_description
1 polymer ?
#
loop_
_entity_poly.entity_id
_entity_poly.type
_entity_poly.pdbx_seq_one_letter_code
_entity_poly.pdbx_strand_id
1 'polypeptide(L)'
;NYTRDFEREADRIGFQFLQQAGFDVGGMGAFFERMQKATRLYENNAPAYLRTHPLTTERIADMQNRAQMAVYKQAPDSIEFHLARAKLRADQGLPREAVAHFEELVREHRYAEEAGARYGLASALARARDFSRAASEVETVRKLLGTHPMVELLMARVRLGAGDPAGARDVLRAALARAPNYRPLHYAYVDALQGMGQHQAALAWLAELVKSYPRDARMYNLQAKSYAASGKRLLHHQALAETYVLQGTLPAAIEQLQFAQKSGDGDFYQLSAVEARLRDLRSLQAEEKKAARGN
;
A
#
# COMPACT_ATOMS: atom_id res chain seq x y z
N ASN A 1 -20.97 -15.81 9.23
CA ASN A 1 -20.90 -17.11 8.51
C ASN A 1 -21.57 -16.93 7.17
N TYR A 2 -20.80 -16.96 6.09
CA TYR A 2 -21.38 -17.03 4.75
C TYR A 2 -22.01 -18.41 4.56
N THR A 3 -23.19 -18.48 3.94
CA THR A 3 -23.77 -19.76 3.55
C THR A 3 -22.86 -20.41 2.51
N ARG A 4 -22.80 -21.74 2.49
CA ARG A 4 -21.97 -22.50 1.53
C ARG A 4 -22.27 -22.11 0.07
N ASP A 5 -23.50 -21.67 -0.21
CA ASP A 5 -23.91 -21.22 -1.53
C ASP A 5 -23.30 -19.87 -1.92
N PHE A 6 -23.10 -18.94 -0.98
CA PHE A 6 -22.39 -17.70 -1.26
C PHE A 6 -20.91 -17.94 -1.60
N GLU A 7 -20.27 -18.91 -0.94
CA GLU A 7 -18.90 -19.29 -1.24
C GLU A 7 -18.76 -19.90 -2.65
N ARG A 8 -19.68 -20.81 -3.02
CA ARG A 8 -19.70 -21.42 -4.36
C ARG A 8 -19.95 -20.37 -5.45
N GLU A 9 -20.87 -19.45 -5.20
CA GLU A 9 -21.17 -18.38 -6.16
C GLU A 9 -19.99 -17.42 -6.31
N ALA A 10 -19.37 -17.03 -5.19
CA ALA A 10 -18.16 -16.22 -5.21
C ALA A 10 -17.01 -16.92 -5.95
N ASP A 11 -16.82 -18.22 -5.74
CA ASP A 11 -15.80 -19.00 -6.45
C ASP A 11 -16.06 -19.05 -7.96
N ARG A 12 -17.31 -19.28 -8.36
CA ARG A 12 -17.74 -19.33 -9.76
C ARG A 12 -17.50 -18.00 -10.46
N ILE A 13 -17.95 -16.90 -9.86
CA ILE A 13 -17.77 -15.55 -10.41
C ILE A 13 -16.28 -15.19 -10.42
N GLY A 14 -15.54 -15.52 -9.35
CA GLY A 14 -14.10 -15.30 -9.26
C GLY A 14 -13.32 -16.01 -10.37
N PHE A 15 -13.66 -17.27 -10.65
CA PHE A 15 -13.08 -18.03 -11.76
C PHE A 15 -13.31 -17.34 -13.11
N GLN A 16 -14.54 -16.86 -13.37
CA GLN A 16 -14.86 -16.13 -14.60
C GLN A 16 -14.04 -14.84 -14.72
N PHE A 17 -13.88 -14.08 -13.63
CA PHE A 17 -13.05 -12.88 -13.64
C PHE A 17 -11.57 -13.19 -13.86
N LEU A 18 -11.02 -14.25 -13.27
CA LEU A 18 -9.64 -14.69 -13.54
C LEU A 18 -9.45 -14.99 -15.02
N GLN A 19 -10.40 -15.72 -15.62
CA GLN A 19 -10.38 -16.05 -17.04
C GLN A 19 -10.45 -14.80 -17.92
N GLN A 20 -11.39 -13.89 -17.65
CA GLN A 20 -11.59 -12.65 -18.42
C GLN A 20 -10.40 -11.70 -18.30
N ALA A 21 -9.77 -11.63 -17.13
CA ALA A 21 -8.55 -10.85 -16.89
C ALA A 21 -7.29 -11.50 -17.49
N GLY A 22 -7.40 -12.73 -18.00
CA GLY A 22 -6.30 -13.43 -18.67
C GLY A 22 -5.29 -14.10 -17.73
N PHE A 23 -5.67 -14.33 -16.46
CA PHE A 23 -4.87 -15.09 -15.50
C PHE A 23 -4.98 -16.61 -15.73
N ASP A 24 -4.04 -17.36 -15.17
CA ASP A 24 -4.15 -18.82 -15.11
C ASP A 24 -5.24 -19.23 -14.11
N VAL A 25 -6.35 -19.75 -14.65
CA VAL A 25 -7.50 -20.22 -13.89
C VAL A 25 -7.19 -21.46 -13.04
N GLY A 26 -6.16 -22.23 -13.39
CA GLY A 26 -5.65 -23.33 -12.56
C GLY A 26 -5.07 -22.84 -11.24
N GLY A 27 -4.62 -21.58 -11.18
CA GLY A 27 -4.08 -20.94 -9.99
C GLY A 27 -5.06 -20.90 -8.82
N MET A 28 -6.37 -20.81 -9.09
CA MET A 28 -7.40 -20.78 -8.04
C MET A 28 -7.48 -22.09 -7.26
N GLY A 29 -7.59 -23.23 -7.96
CA GLY A 29 -7.61 -24.55 -7.34
C GLY A 29 -6.30 -24.86 -6.61
N ALA A 30 -5.16 -24.54 -7.21
CA ALA A 30 -3.84 -24.72 -6.59
C ALA A 30 -3.66 -23.86 -5.32
N PHE A 31 -4.17 -22.63 -5.33
CA PHE A 31 -4.15 -21.74 -4.17
C PHE A 31 -5.03 -22.29 -3.03
N PHE A 32 -6.24 -22.76 -3.35
CA PHE A 32 -7.13 -23.39 -2.38
C PHE A 32 -6.48 -24.63 -1.74
N GLU A 33 -5.90 -25.52 -2.54
CA GLU A 33 -5.19 -26.68 -2.02
C GLU A 33 -4.03 -26.29 -1.08
N ARG A 34 -3.26 -25.25 -1.43
CA ARG A 34 -2.18 -24.74 -0.59
C ARG A 34 -2.71 -24.20 0.75
N MET A 35 -3.82 -23.46 0.75
CA MET A 35 -4.47 -22.98 1.98
C MET A 35 -5.00 -24.13 2.84
N GLN A 36 -5.62 -25.15 2.22
CA GLN A 36 -6.10 -26.33 2.94
C GLN A 36 -4.95 -27.08 3.62
N LYS A 37 -3.84 -27.31 2.90
CA LYS A 37 -2.63 -27.96 3.43
C LYS A 37 -2.01 -27.15 4.58
N ALA A 38 -1.88 -25.83 4.41
CA ALA A 38 -1.34 -24.95 5.46
C ALA A 38 -2.20 -24.95 6.73
N THR A 39 -3.52 -25.09 6.61
CA THR A 39 -4.45 -25.09 7.75
C THR A 39 -4.44 -26.41 8.51
N ARG A 40 -4.32 -27.55 7.82
CA ARG A 40 -4.21 -28.87 8.45
C ARG A 40 -2.96 -29.02 9.32
N LEU A 41 -1.87 -28.38 8.93
CA LEU A 41 -0.60 -28.44 9.67
C LEU A 41 -0.62 -27.56 10.94
N TYR A 42 -1.55 -26.62 11.04
CA TYR A 42 -1.68 -25.68 12.14
C TYR A 42 -3.16 -25.59 12.58
N GLU A 43 -3.70 -26.67 13.15
CA GLU A 43 -5.12 -26.75 13.56
C GLU A 43 -5.54 -25.59 14.49
N ASN A 44 -4.62 -25.03 15.29
CA ASN A 44 -4.86 -23.87 16.16
C ASN A 44 -4.60 -22.49 15.53
N ASN A 45 -4.12 -22.41 14.28
CA ASN A 45 -3.74 -21.14 13.65
C ASN A 45 -4.27 -20.96 12.22
N ALA A 46 -5.45 -21.53 11.93
CA ALA A 46 -6.16 -21.29 10.69
C ALA A 46 -6.28 -19.78 10.43
N PRO A 47 -5.84 -19.27 9.25
CA PRO A 47 -5.99 -17.87 8.89
C PRO A 47 -7.41 -17.36 9.14
N ALA A 48 -7.56 -16.14 9.67
CA ALA A 48 -8.87 -15.56 9.98
C ALA A 48 -9.85 -15.62 8.80
N TYR A 49 -9.32 -15.49 7.57
CA TYR A 49 -10.07 -15.66 6.32
C TYR A 49 -10.79 -17.01 6.22
N LEU A 50 -10.15 -18.13 6.58
CA LEU A 50 -10.74 -19.47 6.46
C LEU A 50 -11.79 -19.76 7.53
N ARG A 51 -11.85 -18.95 8.60
CA ARG A 51 -12.91 -19.04 9.61
C ARG A 51 -14.22 -18.47 9.07
N THR A 52 -14.17 -17.43 8.23
CA THR A 52 -15.36 -16.84 7.60
C THR A 52 -15.67 -17.47 6.25
N HIS A 53 -14.64 -17.93 5.53
CA HIS A 53 -14.70 -18.57 4.21
C HIS A 53 -14.14 -20.01 4.28
N PRO A 54 -14.89 -20.97 4.85
CA PRO A 54 -14.39 -22.33 5.03
C PRO A 54 -14.16 -23.01 3.68
N LEU A 55 -12.95 -23.54 3.51
CA LEU A 55 -12.55 -24.20 2.28
C LEU A 55 -12.78 -25.72 2.37
N THR A 56 -13.67 -26.24 1.53
CA THR A 56 -14.03 -27.67 1.49
C THR A 56 -13.39 -28.38 0.31
N THR A 57 -13.22 -29.70 0.42
CA THR A 57 -12.72 -30.53 -0.70
C THR A 57 -13.61 -30.42 -1.94
N GLU A 58 -14.92 -30.26 -1.77
CA GLU A 58 -15.88 -30.07 -2.87
C GLU A 58 -15.58 -28.78 -3.66
N ARG A 59 -15.31 -27.66 -2.99
CA ARG A 59 -14.94 -26.39 -3.65
C ARG A 59 -13.63 -26.51 -4.43
N ILE A 60 -12.65 -27.20 -3.87
CA ILE A 60 -11.36 -27.45 -4.53
C ILE A 60 -11.58 -28.28 -5.80
N ALA A 61 -12.36 -29.37 -5.71
CA ALA A 61 -12.66 -30.23 -6.85
C ALA A 61 -13.46 -29.49 -7.93
N ASP A 62 -14.44 -28.66 -7.57
CA ASP A 62 -15.19 -27.85 -8.55
C ASP A 62 -14.25 -26.90 -9.31
N MET A 63 -13.36 -26.19 -8.62
CA MET A 63 -12.40 -25.28 -9.27
C MET A 63 -11.40 -26.03 -10.16
N GLN A 64 -10.91 -27.20 -9.73
CA GLN A 64 -10.02 -28.03 -10.55
C GLN A 64 -10.72 -28.56 -11.81
N ASN A 65 -11.97 -29.03 -11.69
CA ASN A 65 -12.74 -29.50 -12.84
C ASN A 65 -12.98 -28.37 -13.85
N ARG A 66 -13.33 -27.17 -13.37
CA ARG A 66 -13.50 -25.99 -14.24
C ARG A 66 -12.20 -25.61 -14.93
N ALA A 67 -11.08 -25.64 -14.22
CA ALA A 67 -9.77 -25.34 -14.79
C ALA A 67 -9.38 -26.34 -15.90
N GLN A 68 -9.73 -27.62 -15.76
CA GLN A 68 -9.51 -28.64 -16.79
C GLN A 68 -10.35 -28.42 -18.05
N MET A 69 -11.56 -27.88 -17.91
CA MET A 69 -12.44 -27.57 -19.04
C MET A 69 -12.12 -26.22 -19.70
N ALA A 70 -11.36 -25.36 -19.03
CA ALA A 70 -10.97 -24.08 -19.56
C ALA A 70 -9.85 -24.23 -20.60
N VAL A 71 -9.83 -23.32 -21.57
CA VAL A 71 -8.72 -23.23 -22.53
C VAL A 71 -7.45 -22.86 -21.77
N TYR A 72 -6.45 -23.74 -21.83
CA TYR A 72 -5.15 -23.48 -21.23
C TYR A 72 -4.51 -22.23 -21.86
N LYS A 73 -4.04 -21.32 -21.01
CA LYS A 73 -3.32 -20.12 -21.43
C LYS A 73 -2.10 -19.95 -20.54
N GLN A 74 -0.93 -19.80 -21.17
CA GLN A 74 0.27 -19.41 -20.45
C GLN A 74 0.12 -17.94 -20.03
N ALA A 75 -0.02 -17.70 -18.73
CA ALA A 75 -0.11 -16.38 -18.14
C ALA A 75 1.14 -16.15 -17.28
N PRO A 76 2.25 -15.62 -17.86
CA PRO A 76 3.43 -15.30 -17.07
C PRO A 76 3.08 -14.21 -16.05
N ASP A 77 3.62 -14.35 -14.85
CA ASP A 77 3.49 -13.34 -13.80
C ASP A 77 4.12 -12.01 -14.26
N SER A 78 3.52 -10.88 -13.89
CA SER A 78 4.10 -9.57 -14.20
C SER A 78 5.35 -9.30 -13.37
N ILE A 79 6.21 -8.42 -13.86
CA ILE A 79 7.38 -8.00 -13.09
C ILE A 79 6.96 -7.35 -11.76
N GLU A 80 5.89 -6.55 -11.75
CA GLU A 80 5.37 -5.92 -10.53
C GLU A 80 4.95 -6.95 -9.48
N PHE A 81 4.39 -8.10 -9.88
CA PHE A 81 4.11 -9.20 -8.97
C PHE A 81 5.39 -9.73 -8.33
N HIS A 82 6.43 -9.99 -9.13
CA HIS A 82 7.72 -10.46 -8.61
C HIS A 82 8.38 -9.44 -7.67
N LEU A 83 8.39 -8.15 -8.03
CA LEU A 83 8.94 -7.08 -7.19
C LEU A 83 8.13 -6.90 -5.89
N ALA A 84 6.79 -6.93 -5.97
CA ALA A 84 5.93 -6.80 -4.79
C ALA A 84 6.09 -7.99 -3.84
N ARG A 85 6.13 -9.21 -4.37
CA ARG A 85 6.36 -10.43 -3.60
C ARG A 85 7.75 -10.41 -2.93
N ALA A 86 8.77 -10.02 -3.68
CA ALA A 86 10.13 -9.92 -3.16
C ALA A 86 10.23 -8.86 -2.04
N LYS A 87 9.60 -7.69 -2.23
CA LYS A 87 9.49 -6.65 -1.19
C LYS A 87 8.88 -7.18 0.10
N LEU A 88 7.71 -7.83 0.00
CA LEU A 88 6.99 -8.34 1.17
C LEU A 88 7.80 -9.42 1.90
N ARG A 89 8.49 -10.30 1.18
CA ARG A 89 9.41 -11.28 1.77
C ARG A 89 10.59 -10.60 2.44
N ALA A 90 11.19 -9.61 1.78
CA ALA A 90 12.30 -8.84 2.33
C ALA A 90 11.92 -8.04 3.58
N ASP A 91 10.63 -7.68 3.76
CA ASP A 91 10.11 -6.97 4.93
C ASP A 91 9.81 -7.91 6.13
N GLN A 92 9.76 -9.23 5.90
CA GLN A 92 9.53 -10.23 6.96
C GLN A 92 10.81 -10.52 7.76
N GLY A 93 10.63 -11.01 8.99
CA GLY A 93 11.72 -11.50 9.84
C GLY A 93 12.81 -10.48 10.16
N LEU A 94 13.97 -11.00 10.58
CA LEU A 94 15.14 -10.18 10.87
C LEU A 94 15.84 -9.73 9.57
N PRO A 95 16.32 -8.48 9.47
CA PRO A 95 16.96 -8.00 8.25
C PRO A 95 18.12 -8.86 7.75
N ARG A 96 18.96 -9.39 8.66
CA ARG A 96 20.12 -10.24 8.31
C ARG A 96 19.70 -11.59 7.71
N GLU A 97 18.61 -12.19 8.21
CA GLU A 97 18.08 -13.44 7.66
C GLU A 97 17.50 -13.23 6.26
N ALA A 98 16.79 -12.12 6.06
CA ALA A 98 16.28 -11.75 4.74
C ALA A 98 17.43 -11.54 3.73
N VAL A 99 18.53 -10.89 4.15
CA VAL A 99 19.73 -10.73 3.32
C VAL A 99 20.29 -12.10 2.94
N ALA A 100 20.56 -12.97 3.92
CA ALA A 100 21.10 -14.31 3.67
C ALA A 100 20.21 -15.14 2.72
N HIS A 101 18.90 -15.09 2.91
CA HIS A 101 17.93 -15.76 2.05
C HIS A 101 18.04 -15.30 0.59
N PHE A 102 18.03 -13.98 0.35
CA PHE A 102 18.09 -13.45 -1.01
C PHE A 102 19.49 -13.60 -1.64
N GLU A 103 20.57 -13.54 -0.86
CA GLU A 103 21.92 -13.84 -1.33
C GLU A 103 22.03 -15.28 -1.83
N GLU A 104 21.50 -16.25 -1.07
CA GLU A 104 21.44 -17.66 -1.50
C GLU A 104 20.63 -17.81 -2.78
N LEU A 105 19.44 -17.21 -2.86
CA LEU A 105 18.58 -17.26 -4.05
C LEU A 105 19.32 -16.74 -5.30
N VAL A 106 20.01 -15.61 -5.18
CA VAL A 106 20.77 -15.01 -6.29
C VAL A 106 21.99 -15.86 -6.64
N ARG A 107 22.77 -16.30 -5.65
CA ARG A 107 23.98 -17.12 -5.85
C ARG A 107 23.69 -18.47 -6.50
N GLU A 108 22.61 -19.12 -6.11
CA GLU A 108 22.21 -20.45 -6.63
C GLU A 108 21.30 -20.38 -7.85
N HIS A 109 20.96 -19.17 -8.31
CA HIS A 109 20.05 -18.94 -9.44
C HIS A 109 18.67 -19.60 -9.23
N ARG A 110 18.20 -19.66 -7.98
CA ARG A 110 16.94 -20.29 -7.57
C ARG A 110 15.77 -19.31 -7.58
N TYR A 111 15.62 -18.57 -8.66
CA TYR A 111 14.57 -17.57 -8.82
C TYR A 111 13.75 -17.79 -10.09
N ALA A 112 12.47 -17.45 -10.02
CA ALA A 112 11.61 -17.41 -11.21
C ALA A 112 11.89 -16.18 -12.08
N GLU A 113 12.31 -15.08 -11.45
CA GLU A 113 12.62 -13.80 -12.08
C GLU A 113 13.82 -13.17 -11.36
N GLU A 114 14.91 -12.94 -12.09
CA GLU A 114 16.18 -12.44 -11.55
C GLU A 114 16.01 -11.05 -10.95
N ALA A 115 15.32 -10.16 -11.67
CA ALA A 115 15.09 -8.80 -11.20
C ALA A 115 14.28 -8.78 -9.90
N GLY A 116 13.35 -9.72 -9.74
CA GLY A 116 12.60 -9.92 -8.49
C GLY A 116 13.51 -10.33 -7.32
N ALA A 117 14.38 -11.31 -7.53
CA ALA A 117 15.30 -11.78 -6.49
C ALA A 117 16.29 -10.68 -6.05
N ARG A 118 16.90 -9.98 -7.02
CA ARG A 118 17.82 -8.86 -6.75
C ARG A 118 17.13 -7.67 -6.11
N TYR A 119 15.89 -7.36 -6.50
CA TYR A 119 15.09 -6.33 -5.84
C TYR A 119 14.80 -6.67 -4.38
N GLY A 120 14.51 -7.95 -4.10
CA GLY A 120 14.37 -8.46 -2.73
C GLY A 120 15.66 -8.33 -1.93
N LEU A 121 16.80 -8.69 -2.54
CA LEU A 121 18.13 -8.51 -1.93
C LEU A 121 18.41 -7.05 -1.60
N ALA A 122 18.22 -6.14 -2.57
CA ALA A 122 18.38 -4.70 -2.36
C ALA A 122 17.47 -4.17 -1.23
N SER A 123 16.22 -4.64 -1.16
CA SER A 123 15.27 -4.28 -0.11
C SER A 123 15.74 -4.77 1.27
N ALA A 124 16.24 -6.01 1.36
CA ALA A 124 16.75 -6.60 2.59
C ALA A 124 18.03 -5.90 3.06
N LEU A 125 18.96 -5.59 2.15
CA LEU A 125 20.18 -4.83 2.42
C LEU A 125 19.87 -3.43 2.94
N ALA A 126 18.89 -2.74 2.33
CA ALA A 126 18.42 -1.45 2.81
C ALA A 126 17.85 -1.53 4.23
N ARG A 127 17.07 -2.58 4.57
CA ARG A 127 16.60 -2.83 5.94
C ARG A 127 17.76 -3.10 6.90
N ALA A 128 18.80 -3.80 6.44
CA ALA A 128 20.02 -4.09 7.20
C ALA A 128 20.97 -2.89 7.30
N ARG A 129 20.60 -1.73 6.71
CA ARG A 129 21.39 -0.49 6.62
C ARG A 129 22.71 -0.62 5.84
N ASP A 130 22.83 -1.66 5.01
CA ASP A 130 23.93 -1.83 4.07
C ASP A 130 23.60 -1.09 2.75
N PHE A 131 23.61 0.24 2.83
CA PHE A 131 23.13 1.08 1.75
C PHE A 131 24.03 1.06 0.51
N SER A 132 25.33 0.82 0.68
CA SER A 132 26.27 0.71 -0.43
C SER A 132 25.93 -0.52 -1.29
N ARG A 133 25.76 -1.68 -0.67
CA ARG A 133 25.39 -2.90 -1.41
C ARG A 133 23.95 -2.83 -1.93
N ALA A 134 23.03 -2.26 -1.15
CA ALA A 134 21.67 -2.04 -1.61
C ALA A 134 21.64 -1.20 -2.89
N ALA A 135 22.36 -0.07 -2.94
CA ALA A 135 22.43 0.78 -4.13
C ALA A 135 22.97 0.02 -5.35
N SER A 136 24.03 -0.76 -5.17
CA SER A 136 24.59 -1.60 -6.24
C SER A 136 23.57 -2.60 -6.80
N GLU A 137 22.82 -3.29 -5.93
CA GLU A 137 21.78 -4.23 -6.39
C GLU A 137 20.61 -3.51 -7.07
N VAL A 138 20.22 -2.32 -6.61
CA VAL A 138 19.19 -1.53 -7.31
C VAL A 138 19.66 -1.13 -8.72
N GLU A 139 20.92 -0.74 -8.89
CA GLU A 139 21.47 -0.46 -10.23
C GLU A 139 21.48 -1.71 -11.12
N THR A 140 21.79 -2.88 -10.57
CA THR A 140 21.67 -4.15 -11.32
C THR A 140 20.24 -4.40 -11.76
N VAL A 141 19.25 -4.22 -10.88
CA VAL A 141 17.82 -4.33 -11.23
C VAL A 141 17.43 -3.33 -12.31
N ARG A 142 17.93 -2.08 -12.24
CA ARG A 142 17.70 -1.06 -13.27
C ARG A 142 18.27 -1.47 -14.63
N LYS A 143 19.41 -2.16 -14.68
CA LYS A 143 19.96 -2.70 -15.94
C LYS A 143 19.08 -3.81 -16.53
N LEU A 144 18.46 -4.63 -15.69
CA LEU A 144 17.58 -5.72 -16.13
C LEU A 144 16.22 -5.21 -16.63
N LEU A 145 15.63 -4.22 -15.94
CA LEU A 145 14.25 -3.77 -16.19
C LEU A 145 14.15 -2.42 -16.91
N GLY A 146 15.23 -1.67 -17.00
CA GLY A 146 15.19 -0.25 -17.31
C GLY A 146 14.63 0.59 -16.14
N THR A 147 14.16 1.79 -16.46
CA THR A 147 13.57 2.69 -15.45
C THR A 147 12.17 2.22 -15.06
N HIS A 148 11.99 1.81 -13.80
CA HIS A 148 10.73 1.30 -13.27
C HIS A 148 10.35 1.97 -11.93
N PRO A 149 9.09 2.43 -11.72
CA PRO A 149 8.70 3.21 -10.55
C PRO A 149 9.00 2.56 -9.19
N MET A 150 8.82 1.24 -9.06
CA MET A 150 9.15 0.53 -7.81
C MET A 150 10.66 0.51 -7.54
N VAL A 151 11.47 0.42 -8.58
CA VAL A 151 12.94 0.38 -8.50
C VAL A 151 13.46 1.75 -8.10
N GLU A 152 12.95 2.81 -8.72
CA GLU A 152 13.31 4.19 -8.37
C GLU A 152 12.85 4.57 -6.95
N LEU A 153 11.68 4.09 -6.53
CA LEU A 153 11.22 4.25 -5.15
C LEU A 153 12.17 3.56 -4.14
N LEU A 154 12.69 2.38 -4.47
CA LEU A 154 13.68 1.69 -3.65
C LEU A 154 15.03 2.43 -3.64
N MET A 155 15.51 2.91 -4.79
CA MET A 155 16.72 3.74 -4.87
C MET A 155 16.61 4.97 -3.97
N ALA A 156 15.48 5.68 -4.04
CA ALA A 156 15.25 6.84 -3.19
C ALA A 156 15.27 6.49 -1.70
N ARG A 157 14.66 5.36 -1.30
CA ARG A 157 14.74 4.86 0.08
C ARG A 157 16.16 4.56 0.50
N VAL A 158 16.96 3.91 -0.35
CA VAL A 158 18.37 3.61 -0.09
C VAL A 158 19.17 4.90 0.12
N ARG A 159 19.00 5.90 -0.76
CA ARG A 159 19.67 7.21 -0.63
C ARG A 159 19.28 7.95 0.64
N LEU A 160 17.99 7.98 0.99
CA LEU A 160 17.54 8.56 2.26
C LEU A 160 18.20 7.88 3.45
N GLY A 161 18.25 6.55 3.47
CA GLY A 161 18.91 5.79 4.54
C GLY A 161 20.42 6.04 4.62
N ALA A 162 21.06 6.27 3.47
CA ALA A 162 22.48 6.60 3.36
C ALA A 162 22.81 8.06 3.74
N GLY A 163 21.82 8.89 4.09
CA GLY A 163 22.02 10.30 4.41
C GLY A 163 22.14 11.22 3.19
N ASP A 164 21.65 10.79 2.01
CA ASP A 164 21.58 11.58 0.78
C ASP A 164 20.12 11.95 0.42
N PRO A 165 19.48 12.87 1.16
CA PRO A 165 18.10 13.28 0.88
C PRO A 165 17.97 14.10 -0.41
N ALA A 166 19.02 14.84 -0.80
CA ALA A 166 19.02 15.60 -2.04
C ALA A 166 18.97 14.67 -3.26
N GLY A 167 19.83 13.64 -3.30
CA GLY A 167 19.81 12.66 -4.36
C GLY A 167 18.54 11.81 -4.37
N ALA A 168 17.98 11.49 -3.20
CA ALA A 168 16.67 10.82 -3.13
C ALA A 168 15.56 11.67 -3.76
N ARG A 169 15.50 12.97 -3.44
CA ARG A 169 14.55 13.92 -4.04
C ARG A 169 14.71 13.96 -5.57
N ASP A 170 15.94 13.99 -6.07
CA ASP A 170 16.20 14.10 -7.51
C ASP A 170 15.80 12.82 -8.26
N VAL A 171 16.09 11.64 -7.70
CA VAL A 171 15.62 10.34 -8.21
C VAL A 171 14.09 10.31 -8.26
N LEU A 172 13.43 10.73 -7.17
CA LEU A 172 11.96 10.73 -7.09
C LEU A 172 11.34 11.70 -8.09
N ARG A 173 11.91 12.90 -8.27
CA ARG A 173 11.45 13.88 -9.25
C ARG A 173 11.57 13.35 -10.67
N ALA A 174 12.69 12.71 -11.02
CA ALA A 174 12.88 12.10 -12.33
C ALA A 174 11.90 10.94 -12.58
N ALA A 175 11.65 10.12 -11.55
CA ALA A 175 10.68 9.02 -11.62
C ALA A 175 9.23 9.54 -11.81
N LEU A 176 8.86 10.61 -11.10
CA LEU A 176 7.54 11.25 -11.19
C LEU A 176 7.28 11.86 -12.58
N ALA A 177 8.30 12.37 -13.26
CA ALA A 177 8.16 12.86 -14.63
C ALA A 177 7.76 11.75 -15.62
N ARG A 178 8.11 10.49 -15.34
CA ARG A 178 7.80 9.33 -16.17
C ARG A 178 6.54 8.59 -15.73
N ALA A 179 6.26 8.57 -14.44
CA ALA A 179 5.12 7.87 -13.84
C ALA A 179 4.32 8.79 -12.91
N PRO A 180 3.67 9.84 -13.45
CA PRO A 180 2.98 10.87 -12.65
C PRO A 180 1.74 10.36 -11.91
N ASN A 181 1.25 9.16 -12.23
CA ASN A 181 0.09 8.57 -11.55
C ASN A 181 0.48 7.54 -10.49
N TYR A 182 1.78 7.25 -10.33
CA TYR A 182 2.26 6.25 -9.37
C TYR A 182 2.39 6.88 -7.98
N ARG A 183 1.25 6.92 -7.27
CA ARG A 183 1.07 7.52 -5.93
C ARG A 183 2.20 7.27 -4.92
N PRO A 184 2.80 6.06 -4.81
CA PRO A 184 3.89 5.82 -3.88
C PRO A 184 5.11 6.74 -4.06
N LEU A 185 5.41 7.19 -5.29
CA LEU A 185 6.47 8.16 -5.53
C LEU A 185 6.12 9.54 -4.98
N HIS A 186 4.86 9.96 -5.06
CA HIS A 186 4.43 11.23 -4.47
C HIS A 186 4.57 11.23 -2.95
N TYR A 187 4.18 10.13 -2.28
CA TYR A 187 4.36 10.02 -0.83
C TYR A 187 5.85 10.13 -0.47
N ALA A 188 6.71 9.37 -1.14
CA ALA A 188 8.15 9.39 -0.86
C ALA A 188 8.80 10.74 -1.18
N TYR A 189 8.34 11.44 -2.22
CA TYR A 189 8.84 12.76 -2.58
C TYR A 189 8.49 13.80 -1.52
N VAL A 190 7.25 13.77 -1.04
CA VAL A 190 6.79 14.62 0.07
C VAL A 190 7.54 14.30 1.36
N ASP A 191 7.68 13.01 1.71
CA ASP A 191 8.44 12.58 2.88
C ASP A 191 9.90 13.06 2.79
N ALA A 192 10.54 13.00 1.61
CA ALA A 192 11.89 13.51 1.38
C ALA A 192 11.97 15.04 1.56
N LEU A 193 11.03 15.80 0.99
CA LEU A 193 10.96 17.26 1.18
C LEU A 193 10.78 17.63 2.66
N GLN A 194 9.89 16.92 3.38
CA GLN A 194 9.67 17.12 4.81
C GLN A 194 10.93 16.80 5.63
N GLY A 195 11.64 15.71 5.32
CA GLY A 195 12.90 15.35 5.96
C GLY A 195 14.01 16.38 5.74
N MET A 196 13.94 17.14 4.65
CA MET A 196 14.83 18.28 4.35
C MET A 196 14.35 19.61 4.96
N GLY A 197 13.27 19.63 5.74
CA GLY A 197 12.66 20.84 6.28
C GLY A 197 11.91 21.70 5.26
N GLN A 198 11.74 21.23 4.02
CA GLN A 198 11.10 21.95 2.92
C GLN A 198 9.57 21.83 2.98
N HIS A 199 8.97 22.17 4.13
CA HIS A 199 7.54 21.97 4.39
C HIS A 199 6.64 22.78 3.45
N GLN A 200 7.05 24.00 3.06
CA GLN A 200 6.29 24.82 2.12
C GLN A 200 6.26 24.21 0.71
N ALA A 201 7.38 23.64 0.25
CA ALA A 201 7.43 22.91 -1.03
C ALA A 201 6.59 21.64 -1.00
N ALA A 202 6.62 20.90 0.13
CA ALA A 202 5.77 19.74 0.34
C ALA A 202 4.27 20.10 0.30
N LEU A 203 3.86 21.21 0.93
CA LEU A 203 2.47 21.69 0.89
C LEU A 203 2.04 22.10 -0.52
N ALA A 204 2.90 22.80 -1.25
CA ALA A 204 2.62 23.18 -2.64
C ALA A 204 2.41 21.95 -3.54
N TRP A 205 3.25 20.91 -3.37
CA TRP A 205 3.10 19.65 -4.09
C TRP A 205 1.81 18.91 -3.73
N LEU A 206 1.44 18.89 -2.45
CA LEU A 206 0.23 18.22 -1.97
C LEU A 206 -1.07 18.93 -2.37
N ALA A 207 -1.04 20.25 -2.60
CA ALA A 207 -2.23 21.05 -2.87
C ALA A 207 -3.02 20.56 -4.10
N GLU A 208 -2.32 20.15 -5.16
CA GLU A 208 -2.96 19.57 -6.35
C GLU A 208 -3.30 18.09 -6.15
N LEU A 209 -2.46 17.34 -5.43
CA LEU A 209 -2.68 15.91 -5.20
C LEU A 209 -3.93 15.60 -4.39
N VAL A 210 -4.26 16.40 -3.38
CA VAL A 210 -5.49 16.18 -2.60
C VAL A 210 -6.75 16.49 -3.42
N LYS A 211 -6.66 17.31 -4.47
CA LYS A 211 -7.76 17.54 -5.42
C LYS A 211 -7.92 16.36 -6.37
N SER A 212 -6.81 15.81 -6.87
CA SER A 212 -6.83 14.64 -7.77
C SER A 212 -7.15 13.32 -7.05
N TYR A 213 -6.78 13.21 -5.77
CA TYR A 213 -6.96 12.02 -4.94
C TYR A 213 -7.70 12.35 -3.63
N PRO A 214 -8.95 12.85 -3.68
CA PRO A 214 -9.67 13.34 -2.51
C PRO A 214 -10.04 12.24 -1.50
N ARG A 215 -9.90 10.96 -1.87
CA ARG A 215 -10.15 9.81 -0.98
C ARG A 215 -8.87 9.21 -0.41
N ASP A 216 -7.72 9.85 -0.60
CA ASP A 216 -6.43 9.36 -0.13
C ASP A 216 -6.07 9.97 1.23
N ALA A 217 -6.42 9.25 2.31
CA ALA A 217 -6.16 9.68 3.68
C ALA A 217 -4.67 9.97 3.95
N ARG A 218 -3.76 9.28 3.25
CA ARG A 218 -2.32 9.47 3.46
C ARG A 218 -1.86 10.85 2.98
N MET A 219 -2.45 11.38 1.90
CA MET A 219 -2.10 12.72 1.40
C MET A 219 -2.49 13.82 2.41
N TYR A 220 -3.69 13.72 3.00
CA TYR A 220 -4.11 14.64 4.06
C TYR A 220 -3.24 14.52 5.31
N ASN A 221 -2.85 13.31 5.69
CA ASN A 221 -1.93 13.11 6.81
C ASN A 221 -0.55 13.76 6.56
N LEU A 222 -0.03 13.65 5.32
CA LEU A 222 1.20 14.31 4.93
C LEU A 222 1.05 15.85 4.96
N GLN A 223 -0.10 16.39 4.52
CA GLN A 223 -0.38 17.83 4.66
C GLN A 223 -0.38 18.26 6.12
N ALA A 224 -1.05 17.50 6.99
CA ALA A 224 -1.10 17.78 8.42
C ALA A 224 0.30 17.85 9.05
N LYS A 225 1.20 16.93 8.69
CA LYS A 225 2.61 16.96 9.15
C LYS A 225 3.33 18.24 8.74
N SER A 226 3.21 18.66 7.47
CA SER A 226 3.82 19.90 7.00
C SER A 226 3.21 21.15 7.65
N TYR A 227 1.89 21.17 7.87
CA TYR A 227 1.23 22.29 8.57
C TYR A 227 1.68 22.40 10.03
N ALA A 228 1.79 21.28 10.75
CA ALA A 228 2.32 21.26 12.12
C ALA A 228 3.75 21.80 12.17
N ALA A 229 4.62 21.34 11.28
CA ALA A 229 6.01 21.81 11.22
C ALA A 229 6.13 23.29 10.81
N SER A 230 5.12 23.84 10.13
CA SER A 230 5.05 25.25 9.75
C SER A 230 4.31 26.13 10.77
N GLY A 231 3.90 25.58 11.92
CA GLY A 231 3.17 26.29 12.96
C GLY A 231 1.70 26.63 12.63
N LYS A 232 1.13 26.09 11.54
CA LYS A 232 -0.24 26.35 11.09
C LYS A 232 -1.21 25.38 11.76
N ARG A 233 -1.65 25.70 12.98
CA ARG A 233 -2.44 24.83 13.86
C ARG A 233 -3.84 24.58 13.31
N LEU A 234 -4.55 25.60 12.84
CA LEU A 234 -5.87 25.42 12.23
C LEU A 234 -5.81 24.40 11.09
N LEU A 235 -4.94 24.64 10.11
CA LEU A 235 -4.82 23.82 8.91
C LEU A 235 -4.30 22.41 9.22
N HIS A 236 -3.43 22.27 10.22
CA HIS A 236 -2.99 20.97 10.72
C HIS A 236 -4.19 20.12 11.19
N HIS A 237 -5.00 20.68 12.09
CA HIS A 237 -6.16 19.98 12.63
C HIS A 237 -7.24 19.74 11.56
N GLN A 238 -7.44 20.69 10.65
CA GLN A 238 -8.34 20.49 9.50
C GLN A 238 -7.91 19.31 8.62
N ALA A 239 -6.62 19.21 8.27
CA ALA A 239 -6.10 18.11 7.48
C ALA A 239 -6.16 16.75 8.22
N LEU A 240 -5.94 16.75 9.55
CA LEU A 240 -6.15 15.55 10.37
C LEU A 240 -7.62 15.12 10.40
N ALA A 241 -8.55 16.07 10.47
CA ALA A 241 -9.98 15.75 10.44
C ALA A 241 -10.35 15.00 9.16
N GLU A 242 -9.91 15.46 7.99
CA GLU A 242 -10.14 14.75 6.73
C GLU A 242 -9.48 13.37 6.67
N THR A 243 -8.29 13.23 7.26
CA THR A 243 -7.65 11.92 7.42
C THR A 243 -8.56 10.96 8.20
N TYR A 244 -9.12 11.40 9.33
CA TYR A 244 -10.00 10.59 10.17
C TYR A 244 -11.37 10.30 9.53
N VAL A 245 -11.93 11.25 8.75
CA VAL A 245 -13.14 11.00 7.96
C VAL A 245 -12.89 9.85 6.99
N LEU A 246 -11.78 9.87 6.27
CA LEU A 246 -11.44 8.83 5.28
C LEU A 246 -11.08 7.48 5.91
N GLN A 247 -10.70 7.47 7.19
CA GLN A 247 -10.48 6.24 7.98
C GLN A 247 -11.76 5.71 8.64
N GLY A 248 -12.89 6.42 8.53
CA GLY A 248 -14.16 6.03 9.13
C GLY A 248 -14.28 6.35 10.63
N THR A 249 -13.40 7.18 11.18
CA THR A 249 -13.40 7.57 12.60
C THR A 249 -14.00 8.96 12.78
N LEU A 250 -15.32 9.07 12.58
CA LEU A 250 -16.04 10.35 12.61
C LEU A 250 -15.92 11.13 13.95
N PRO A 251 -15.98 10.50 15.14
CA PRO A 251 -15.78 11.22 16.40
C PRO A 251 -14.42 11.93 16.49
N ALA A 252 -13.34 11.25 16.08
CA ALA A 252 -11.99 11.82 16.06
C ALA A 252 -11.88 12.99 15.07
N ALA A 253 -12.54 12.89 13.91
CA ALA A 253 -12.58 14.00 12.95
C ALA A 253 -13.26 15.25 13.51
N ILE A 254 -14.39 15.09 14.21
CA ILE A 254 -15.10 16.19 14.87
C ILE A 254 -14.22 16.86 15.93
N GLU A 255 -13.53 16.06 16.75
CA GLU A 255 -12.63 16.57 17.78
C GLU A 255 -11.50 17.40 17.17
N GLN A 256 -10.89 16.93 16.08
CA GLN A 256 -9.87 17.71 15.37
C GLN A 256 -10.42 19.04 14.85
N LEU A 257 -11.61 19.08 14.25
CA LEU A 257 -12.19 20.35 13.80
C LEU A 257 -12.52 21.31 14.96
N GLN A 258 -12.84 20.79 16.15
CA GLN A 258 -13.00 21.63 17.34
C GLN A 258 -11.67 22.23 17.81
N PHE A 259 -10.55 21.48 17.71
CA PHE A 259 -9.23 22.04 17.94
C PHE A 259 -8.84 23.06 16.87
N ALA A 260 -9.18 22.80 15.60
CA ALA A 260 -8.98 23.74 14.51
C ALA A 260 -9.71 25.07 14.76
N GLN A 261 -10.97 25.03 15.20
CA GLN A 261 -11.76 26.22 15.52
C GLN A 261 -11.15 27.05 16.66
N LYS A 262 -10.54 26.38 17.67
CA LYS A 262 -9.96 27.03 18.85
C LYS A 262 -8.50 27.47 18.68
N SER A 263 -7.89 27.20 17.54
CA SER A 263 -6.46 27.41 17.28
C SER A 263 -6.05 28.88 17.24
N GLY A 264 -6.96 29.78 16.85
CA GLY A 264 -6.77 31.23 16.84
C GLY A 264 -5.77 31.77 15.81
N ASP A 265 -5.19 30.92 14.94
CA ASP A 265 -4.21 31.30 13.92
C ASP A 265 -4.76 31.32 12.48
N GLY A 266 -6.07 31.11 12.33
CA GLY A 266 -6.74 31.05 11.03
C GLY A 266 -7.38 32.36 10.58
N ASP A 267 -7.48 32.55 9.26
CA ASP A 267 -8.26 33.64 8.67
C ASP A 267 -9.77 33.36 8.68
N PHE A 268 -10.58 34.37 8.34
CA PHE A 268 -12.05 34.27 8.32
C PHE A 268 -12.56 33.16 7.39
N TYR A 269 -11.93 32.96 6.23
CA TYR A 269 -12.36 31.94 5.27
C TYR A 269 -12.02 30.53 5.77
N GLN A 270 -10.85 30.35 6.37
CA GLN A 270 -10.42 29.09 6.98
C GLN A 270 -11.32 28.69 8.15
N LEU A 271 -11.63 29.64 9.04
CA LEU A 271 -12.57 29.42 10.15
C LEU A 271 -13.96 29.05 9.63
N SER A 272 -14.48 29.80 8.65
CA SER A 272 -15.79 29.51 8.05
C SER A 272 -15.84 28.10 7.44
N ALA A 273 -14.77 27.67 6.77
CA ALA A 273 -14.67 26.33 6.20
C ALA A 273 -14.64 25.23 7.27
N VAL A 274 -13.88 25.43 8.35
CA VAL A 274 -13.83 24.52 9.50
C VAL A 274 -15.20 24.40 10.16
N GLU A 275 -15.91 25.51 10.36
CA GLU A 275 -17.23 25.52 11.00
C GLU A 275 -18.31 24.87 10.14
N ALA A 276 -18.31 25.11 8.83
CA ALA A 276 -19.19 24.42 7.89
C ALA A 276 -18.95 22.91 7.95
N ARG A 277 -17.69 22.49 7.82
CA ARG A 277 -17.33 21.06 7.86
C ARG A 277 -17.68 20.41 9.20
N LEU A 278 -17.47 21.10 10.32
CA LEU A 278 -17.84 20.61 11.64
C LEU A 278 -19.35 20.39 11.80
N ARG A 279 -20.17 21.28 11.22
CA ARG A 279 -21.63 21.11 11.19
C ARG A 279 -22.04 19.88 10.38
N ASP A 280 -21.45 19.70 9.20
CA ASP A 280 -21.72 18.54 8.34
C ASP A 280 -21.40 17.22 9.05
N LEU A 281 -20.21 17.11 9.65
CA LEU A 281 -19.79 15.90 10.35
C LEU A 281 -20.66 15.59 11.58
N ARG A 282 -21.15 16.62 12.30
CA ARG A 282 -22.08 16.43 13.41
C ARG A 282 -23.45 15.93 12.95
N SER A 283 -23.94 16.42 11.81
CA SER A 283 -25.18 15.92 11.21
C SER A 283 -25.05 14.43 10.87
N LEU A 284 -23.97 14.07 10.17
CA LEU A 284 -23.68 12.69 9.81
C LEU A 284 -23.61 11.77 11.05
N GLN A 285 -22.93 12.20 12.11
CA GLN A 285 -22.84 11.42 13.35
C GLN A 285 -24.22 11.21 14.02
N ALA A 286 -25.09 12.21 13.96
CA ALA A 286 -26.44 12.11 14.51
C ALA A 286 -27.28 11.10 13.71
N GLU A 287 -27.13 11.05 12.39
CA GLU A 287 -27.78 10.07 11.52
C GLU A 287 -27.28 8.64 11.80
N GLU A 288 -25.97 8.43 11.90
CA GLU A 288 -25.38 7.13 12.25
C GLU A 288 -25.89 6.61 13.61
N LYS A 289 -25.99 7.49 14.61
CA LYS A 289 -26.52 7.14 15.94
C LYS A 289 -28.01 6.80 15.90
N LYS A 290 -28.80 7.45 15.05
CA LYS A 290 -30.23 7.13 14.87
C LYS A 290 -30.40 5.77 14.20
N ALA A 291 -29.65 5.51 13.13
CA ALA A 291 -29.66 4.22 12.44
C ALA A 291 -29.24 3.06 13.36
N ALA A 292 -28.21 3.26 14.18
CA ALA A 292 -27.74 2.27 15.14
C ALA A 292 -28.72 1.99 16.30
N ARG A 293 -29.67 2.89 16.57
CA ARG A 293 -30.72 2.72 17.60
C ARG A 293 -32.02 2.13 17.05
N GLY A 294 -32.20 2.15 15.73
CA GLY A 294 -33.39 1.61 15.03
C GLY A 294 -33.24 0.17 14.57
N ASN A 295 -32.04 -0.42 14.68
CA ASN A 295 -31.75 -1.85 14.54
C ASN A 295 -31.61 -2.49 15.92
#